data_AF-E4PTM4-F1
#
_entry.id   AF-E4PTM4-F1
#
_cell.length_a   1.000
_cell.length_b   1.000
_cell.length_c   1.000
_cell.angle_alpha   90.00
_cell.angle_beta   90.00
_cell.angle_gamma   90.00
#
_symmetry.space_group_name_H-M   'P 1'
#
loop_
_entity.id
_entity.type
_entity.pdbx_description
1 polymer ?
#
loop_
_entity_poly.entity_id
_entity_poly.type
_entity_poly.pdbx_seq_one_letter_code
_entity_poly.pdbx_strand_id
1 'polypeptide(L)'
;MNDKFLLDFIKQEDFEKHAIDTINQYRETLKSINLKKFNRNIIDPIKLIFDKNIFNKEFKEIIELEISRQRDKTNNNVIGYFHQNIFKYIKNCKVPSQGWDIIFQGDENTYYVEMKNKHNTMNSVAASGIYMKMQNHLLNYDNDEKSICALVEVIAKHSQNIPWVMKIENQKLIGNRRIKRMSIDKFYEIVTGNKNSFKNLCL
;
A
#
# COMPACT_ATOMS: atom_id res chain seq x y z
N MET A 1 23.59 -15.33 -20.12
CA MET A 1 22.19 -15.29 -20.57
C MET A 1 21.88 -13.84 -20.85
N ASN A 2 21.31 -13.49 -22.01
CA ASN A 2 20.80 -12.13 -22.17
C ASN A 2 19.63 -11.99 -21.20
N ASP A 3 19.84 -11.25 -20.11
CA ASP A 3 18.82 -10.96 -19.10
C ASP A 3 17.74 -10.09 -19.76
N LYS A 4 16.84 -10.75 -20.47
CA LYS A 4 15.73 -10.11 -21.15
C LYS A 4 14.80 -9.58 -20.08
N PHE A 5 14.62 -8.27 -20.06
CA PHE A 5 13.68 -7.59 -19.19
C PHE A 5 12.28 -8.23 -19.31
N LEU A 6 11.73 -8.66 -18.16
CA LEU A 6 10.55 -9.53 -18.09
C LEU A 6 9.21 -8.77 -18.03
N LEU A 7 9.24 -7.45 -17.82
CA LEU A 7 8.04 -6.64 -17.66
C LEU A 7 7.64 -6.03 -19.00
N ASP A 8 6.44 -6.40 -19.48
CA ASP A 8 5.86 -5.91 -20.74
C ASP A 8 4.98 -4.66 -20.56
N PHE A 9 4.62 -4.33 -19.32
CA PHE A 9 3.72 -3.23 -18.96
C PHE A 9 4.42 -1.93 -18.55
N ILE A 10 5.76 -1.94 -18.45
CA ILE A 10 6.60 -0.80 -18.08
C ILE A 10 7.89 -0.88 -18.90
N LYS A 11 8.50 0.25 -19.26
CA LYS A 11 9.83 0.24 -19.91
C LYS A 11 10.92 -0.06 -18.88
N GLN A 12 11.99 -0.72 -19.31
CA GLN A 12 13.13 -1.03 -18.44
C GLN A 12 13.70 0.22 -17.77
N GLU A 13 13.94 1.29 -18.54
CA GLU A 13 14.47 2.57 -18.02
C GLU A 13 13.56 3.19 -16.93
N ASP A 14 12.25 3.14 -17.13
CA ASP A 14 11.27 3.67 -16.16
C ASP A 14 11.26 2.83 -14.87
N PHE A 15 11.35 1.50 -14.99
CA PHE A 15 11.45 0.61 -13.85
C PHE A 15 12.75 0.81 -13.07
N GLU A 16 13.90 0.89 -13.75
CA GLU A 16 15.20 1.13 -13.14
C GLU A 16 15.22 2.48 -12.41
N LYS A 17 14.69 3.53 -13.03
CA LYS A 17 14.54 4.84 -12.39
C LYS A 17 13.69 4.75 -11.11
N HIS A 18 12.54 4.08 -11.18
CA HIS A 18 11.65 3.89 -10.03
C HIS A 18 12.33 3.11 -8.88
N ALA A 19 13.11 2.08 -9.23
CA ALA A 19 13.89 1.31 -8.27
C ALA A 19 15.00 2.16 -7.63
N ILE A 20 15.75 2.94 -8.43
CA ILE A 20 16.80 3.84 -7.95
C ILE A 20 16.23 4.90 -7.00
N ASP A 21 15.10 5.53 -7.36
CA ASP A 21 14.43 6.52 -6.51
C ASP A 21 14.02 5.92 -5.16
N THR A 22 13.57 4.67 -5.17
CA THR A 22 13.21 3.93 -3.95
C THR A 22 14.43 3.58 -3.11
N ILE A 23 15.53 3.11 -3.72
CA ILE A 23 16.80 2.85 -3.05
C ILE A 23 17.35 4.12 -2.41
N ASN A 24 17.26 5.26 -3.09
CA ASN A 24 17.71 6.54 -2.55
C ASN A 24 16.88 6.95 -1.31
N GLN A 25 15.56 6.74 -1.33
CA GLN A 25 14.73 6.96 -0.14
C GLN A 25 15.12 6.03 1.02
N TYR A 26 15.47 4.77 0.74
CA TYR A 26 16.03 3.85 1.74
C TYR A 26 17.37 4.34 2.31
N ARG A 27 18.27 4.89 1.47
CA ARG A 27 19.55 5.44 1.95
C ARG A 27 19.35 6.59 2.94
N GLU A 28 18.31 7.40 2.74
CA GLU A 28 17.96 8.47 3.68
C GLU A 28 17.49 7.94 5.05
N THR A 29 16.88 6.74 5.11
CA THR A 29 16.49 6.12 6.39
C THR A 29 17.69 5.50 7.13
N LEU A 30 18.74 5.11 6.40
CA LEU A 30 19.99 4.56 6.94
C LEU A 30 20.89 5.63 7.59
N LYS A 31 20.69 6.92 7.27
CA LYS A 31 21.43 8.02 7.91
C LYS A 31 21.31 7.96 9.43
N SER A 32 22.33 8.45 10.13
CA SER A 32 22.40 8.41 11.59
C SER A 32 21.19 9.12 12.21
N ILE A 33 20.56 8.47 13.19
CA ILE A 33 19.47 9.05 13.95
C ILE A 33 20.11 9.77 15.14
N ASN A 34 20.05 11.10 15.15
CA ASN A 34 20.48 11.87 16.30
C ASN A 34 19.45 11.77 17.45
N LEU A 35 19.88 12.10 18.67
CA LEU A 35 19.03 12.08 19.87
C LEU A 35 17.73 12.89 19.70
N LYS A 36 17.78 14.02 18.99
CA LYS A 36 16.59 14.85 18.70
C LYS A 36 15.57 14.10 17.82
N LYS A 37 16.04 13.42 16.77
CA LYS A 37 15.22 12.64 15.84
C LYS A 37 14.67 11.38 16.51
N PHE A 38 15.44 10.75 17.40
CA PHE A 38 14.99 9.62 18.21
C PHE A 38 13.86 10.03 19.16
N ASN A 39 14.05 11.11 19.93
CA ASN A 39 13.09 11.58 20.94
C ASN A 39 11.85 12.27 20.35
N ARG A 40 11.87 12.64 19.06
CA ARG A 40 10.69 13.20 18.37
C ARG A 40 9.54 12.18 18.29
N ASN A 41 9.87 10.89 18.26
CA ASN A 41 8.89 9.83 18.51
C ASN A 41 8.91 9.56 20.01
N ILE A 42 7.93 10.11 20.75
CA ILE A 42 7.84 9.96 22.21
C ILE A 42 7.91 8.47 22.55
N ILE A 43 8.94 8.09 23.31
CA ILE A 43 9.13 6.73 23.77
C ILE A 43 8.53 6.61 25.15
N ASP A 44 7.66 5.61 25.34
CA ASP A 44 7.07 5.31 26.64
C ASP A 44 8.14 4.71 27.57
N PRO A 45 8.53 5.40 28.66
CA PRO A 45 9.51 4.90 29.61
C PRO A 45 9.07 3.61 30.31
N ILE A 46 7.76 3.41 30.53
CA ILE A 46 7.23 2.19 31.13
C ILE A 46 7.48 1.01 30.19
N LYS A 47 7.15 1.16 28.90
CA LYS A 47 7.45 0.13 27.89
C LYS A 47 8.94 -0.22 27.86
N LEU A 48 9.83 0.76 27.93
CA LEU A 48 11.28 0.51 27.96
C LEU A 48 11.70 -0.34 29.16
N ILE A 49 11.15 -0.06 30.35
CA ILE A 49 11.43 -0.84 31.56
C ILE A 49 10.93 -2.27 31.41
N PHE A 50 9.71 -2.46 30.89
CA PHE A 50 9.14 -3.79 30.65
C PHE A 50 9.97 -4.57 29.62
N ASP A 51 10.28 -3.99 28.47
CA ASP A 51 11.08 -4.64 27.43
C ASP A 51 12.47 -5.03 27.94
N LYS A 52 13.14 -4.13 28.68
CA LYS A 52 14.44 -4.40 29.29
C LYS A 52 14.40 -5.65 30.17
N ASN A 53 13.41 -5.72 31.07
CA ASN A 53 13.31 -6.78 32.05
C ASN A 53 12.80 -8.10 31.44
N ILE A 54 11.81 -8.05 30.53
CA ILE A 54 11.25 -9.24 29.88
C ILE A 54 12.25 -9.86 28.90
N PHE A 55 12.93 -9.05 28.09
CA PHE A 55 13.90 -9.56 27.12
C PHE A 55 15.29 -9.80 27.73
N ASN A 56 15.47 -9.52 29.03
CA ASN A 56 16.74 -9.61 29.73
C ASN A 56 17.88 -8.93 28.97
N LYS A 57 17.66 -7.65 28.61
CA LYS A 57 18.57 -6.82 27.80
C LYS A 57 18.95 -5.56 28.55
N GLU A 58 20.04 -4.92 28.12
CA GLU A 58 20.40 -3.60 28.62
C GLU A 58 19.60 -2.48 27.93
N PHE A 59 19.47 -1.32 28.58
CA PHE A 59 18.74 -0.17 28.00
C PHE A 59 19.30 0.23 26.64
N LYS A 60 20.62 0.15 26.45
CA LYS A 60 21.26 0.44 25.17
C LYS A 60 20.74 -0.46 24.05
N GLU A 61 20.61 -1.76 24.30
CA GLU A 61 20.10 -2.72 23.32
C GLU A 61 18.63 -2.47 23.00
N ILE A 62 17.80 -2.17 24.02
CA ILE A 62 16.38 -1.84 23.80
C ILE A 62 16.24 -0.58 22.95
N ILE A 63 17.07 0.43 23.18
CA ILE A 63 17.12 1.65 22.38
C ILE A 63 17.51 1.33 20.93
N GLU A 64 18.53 0.51 20.70
CA GLU A 64 18.94 0.08 19.35
C GLU A 64 17.83 -0.69 18.61
N LEU A 65 17.09 -1.55 19.32
CA LEU A 65 15.92 -2.24 18.78
C LEU A 65 14.79 -1.27 18.41
N GLU A 66 14.51 -0.28 19.26
CA GLU A 66 13.48 0.73 18.99
C GLU A 66 13.87 1.63 17.80
N ILE A 67 15.15 2.02 17.69
CA ILE A 67 15.70 2.72 16.52
C ILE A 67 15.47 1.89 15.25
N SER A 68 15.80 0.60 15.30
CA SER A 68 15.64 -0.32 14.16
C SER A 68 14.17 -0.46 13.77
N ARG A 69 13.26 -0.62 14.75
CA ARG A 69 11.81 -0.67 14.53
C ARG A 69 11.27 0.61 13.87
N GLN A 70 11.77 1.79 14.27
CA GLN A 70 11.38 3.06 13.65
C GLN A 70 11.88 3.18 12.20
N ARG A 71 13.09 2.68 11.90
CA ARG A 71 13.61 2.57 10.54
C ARG A 71 12.75 1.63 9.70
N ASP A 72 12.43 0.45 10.21
CA ASP A 72 11.57 -0.52 9.52
C ASP A 72 10.19 0.05 9.21
N LYS A 73 9.59 0.79 10.15
CA LYS A 73 8.32 1.49 9.89
C LYS A 73 8.45 2.50 8.75
N THR A 74 9.55 3.24 8.69
CA THR A 74 9.80 4.21 7.62
C THR A 74 10.02 3.50 6.28
N ASN A 75 10.82 2.43 6.27
CA ASN A 75 11.06 1.60 5.08
C ASN A 75 9.76 1.00 4.53
N ASN A 76 8.89 0.49 5.41
CA ASN A 76 7.58 -0.01 5.02
C ASN A 76 6.70 1.06 4.33
N ASN A 77 6.81 2.33 4.75
CA ASN A 77 6.11 3.43 4.08
C ASN A 77 6.71 3.69 2.69
N VAL A 78 8.04 3.69 2.57
CA VAL A 78 8.74 3.84 1.29
C VAL A 78 8.33 2.74 0.30
N ILE A 79 8.23 1.49 0.75
CA ILE A 79 7.72 0.38 -0.08
C ILE A 79 6.24 0.54 -0.43
N GLY A 80 5.42 1.06 0.49
CA GLY A 80 4.04 1.45 0.16
C GLY A 80 3.99 2.41 -1.02
N TYR A 81 4.85 3.45 -1.01
CA TYR A 81 4.97 4.38 -2.13
C TYR A 81 5.58 3.76 -3.38
N PHE A 82 6.47 2.78 -3.26
CA PHE A 82 6.95 2.01 -4.41
C PHE A 82 5.79 1.33 -5.13
N HIS A 83 4.94 0.60 -4.39
CA HIS A 83 3.79 -0.12 -4.95
C HIS A 83 2.76 0.83 -5.58
N GLN A 84 2.56 2.02 -5.01
CA GLN A 84 1.65 3.01 -5.57
C GLN A 84 2.23 3.70 -6.81
N ASN A 85 3.46 4.22 -6.71
CA ASN A 85 4.03 5.10 -7.73
C ASN A 85 4.48 4.37 -9.00
N ILE A 86 4.70 3.06 -8.96
CA ILE A 86 5.03 2.29 -10.16
C ILE A 86 3.91 2.40 -11.22
N PHE A 87 2.66 2.58 -10.80
CA PHE A 87 1.52 2.77 -11.71
C PHE A 87 1.58 4.08 -12.48
N LYS A 88 2.46 5.04 -12.16
CA LYS A 88 2.70 6.23 -12.99
C LYS A 88 3.22 5.89 -14.38
N TYR A 89 3.91 4.76 -14.50
CA TYR A 89 4.57 4.32 -15.73
C TYR A 89 3.73 3.32 -16.52
N ILE A 90 2.57 2.90 -15.99
CA ILE A 90 1.70 1.91 -16.62
C ILE A 90 0.61 2.64 -17.42
N LYS A 91 0.36 2.16 -18.64
CA LYS A 91 -0.64 2.77 -19.55
C LYS A 91 -2.00 2.88 -18.87
N ASN A 92 -2.68 4.02 -19.10
CA ASN A 92 -4.01 4.35 -18.57
C ASN A 92 -4.10 4.46 -17.03
N CYS A 93 -2.99 4.40 -16.30
CA CYS A 93 -2.95 4.68 -14.88
C CYS A 93 -2.56 6.14 -14.60
N LYS A 94 -3.11 6.68 -13.52
CA LYS A 94 -2.76 7.99 -12.95
C LYS A 94 -2.60 7.83 -11.44
N VAL A 95 -1.56 8.46 -10.90
CA VAL A 95 -1.31 8.54 -9.46
C VAL A 95 -1.38 10.01 -9.07
N PRO A 96 -2.57 10.51 -8.65
CA PRO A 96 -2.75 11.92 -8.34
C PRO A 96 -2.05 12.28 -7.02
N SER A 97 -1.82 13.57 -6.80
CA SER A 97 -1.21 14.09 -5.55
C SER A 97 -2.17 14.08 -4.37
N GLN A 98 -3.48 14.05 -4.62
CA GLN A 98 -4.55 14.06 -3.62
C GLN A 98 -5.73 13.19 -4.08
N GLY A 99 -6.51 12.69 -3.13
CA GLY A 99 -7.70 11.90 -3.40
C GLY A 99 -7.43 10.40 -3.40
N TRP A 100 -7.46 9.78 -4.57
CA TRP A 100 -7.24 8.34 -4.74
C TRP A 100 -5.75 8.01 -4.88
N ASP A 101 -5.35 6.81 -4.47
CA ASP A 101 -3.94 6.42 -4.61
C ASP A 101 -3.60 6.14 -6.07
N ILE A 102 -4.50 5.47 -6.79
CA ILE A 102 -4.38 5.15 -8.21
C ILE A 102 -5.75 5.31 -8.87
N ILE A 103 -5.76 5.84 -10.09
CA ILE A 103 -6.92 5.84 -10.98
C ILE A 103 -6.52 5.09 -12.25
N PHE A 104 -7.26 4.06 -12.64
CA PHE A 104 -7.04 3.32 -13.87
C PHE A 104 -8.24 3.44 -14.79
N GLN A 105 -8.02 3.92 -16.01
CA GLN A 105 -9.04 4.05 -17.04
C GLN A 105 -9.00 2.80 -17.94
N GLY A 106 -9.79 1.80 -17.59
CA GLY A 106 -10.02 0.64 -18.46
C GLY A 106 -10.98 0.97 -19.60
N ASP A 107 -11.16 0.01 -20.52
CA ASP A 107 -12.02 0.21 -21.70
C ASP A 107 -13.50 0.39 -21.31
N GLU A 108 -13.97 -0.40 -20.35
CA GLU A 108 -15.37 -0.37 -19.89
C GLU A 108 -15.56 0.42 -18.58
N ASN A 109 -14.61 0.28 -17.65
CA ASN A 109 -14.73 0.77 -16.29
C ASN A 109 -13.54 1.63 -15.88
N THR A 110 -13.79 2.66 -15.06
CA THR A 110 -12.73 3.43 -14.38
C THR A 110 -12.60 2.95 -12.95
N TYR A 111 -11.40 2.53 -12.56
CA TYR A 111 -11.09 2.06 -11.23
C TYR A 111 -10.48 3.20 -10.40
N TYR A 112 -11.06 3.44 -9.23
CA TYR A 112 -10.59 4.38 -8.22
C TYR A 112 -10.10 3.60 -7.01
N VAL A 113 -8.79 3.63 -6.79
CA VAL A 113 -8.11 2.69 -5.89
C VAL A 113 -7.60 3.39 -4.66
N GLU A 114 -7.88 2.78 -3.51
CA GLU A 114 -7.17 3.00 -2.25
C GLU A 114 -6.26 1.80 -2.03
N MET A 115 -4.95 2.01 -1.93
CA MET A 115 -3.95 0.96 -1.78
C MET A 115 -3.51 0.80 -0.32
N LYS A 116 -3.35 -0.44 0.12
CA LYS A 116 -2.80 -0.78 1.43
C LYS A 116 -1.72 -1.84 1.30
N ASN A 117 -0.61 -1.63 2.01
CA ASN A 117 0.53 -2.55 1.96
C ASN A 117 0.21 -3.92 2.59
N LYS A 118 -0.64 -3.98 3.63
CA LYS A 118 -1.01 -5.25 4.28
C LYS A 118 -2.45 -5.25 4.76
N HIS A 119 -3.15 -6.37 4.64
CA HIS A 119 -4.55 -6.52 5.05
C HIS A 119 -4.85 -6.19 6.54
N ASN A 120 -3.84 -6.24 7.42
CA ASN A 120 -3.98 -5.95 8.85
C ASN A 120 -3.61 -4.51 9.24
N THR A 121 -3.41 -3.62 8.27
CA THR A 121 -2.99 -2.23 8.58
C THR A 121 -4.15 -1.29 8.94
N MET A 122 -5.40 -1.76 8.89
CA MET A 122 -6.56 -0.95 9.22
C MET A 122 -7.26 -1.45 10.47
N ASN A 123 -7.43 -0.54 11.43
CA ASN A 123 -8.46 -0.71 12.43
C ASN A 123 -9.86 -0.52 11.79
N SER A 124 -10.91 -0.90 12.51
CA SER A 124 -12.29 -0.81 12.02
C SER A 124 -12.67 0.60 11.56
N VAL A 125 -12.19 1.63 12.25
CA VAL A 125 -12.47 3.04 11.93
C VAL A 125 -11.90 3.45 10.57
N ALA A 126 -10.63 3.11 10.30
CA ALA A 126 -10.00 3.41 9.02
C ALA A 126 -10.70 2.69 7.86
N ALA A 127 -11.09 1.43 8.07
CA ALA A 127 -11.85 0.67 7.07
C ALA A 127 -13.21 1.33 6.77
N SER A 128 -13.95 1.75 7.79
CA SER A 128 -15.24 2.45 7.63
C SER A 128 -15.07 3.77 6.88
N GLY A 129 -14.05 4.57 7.22
CA GLY A 129 -13.78 5.85 6.55
C GLY A 129 -13.50 5.69 5.05
N ILE A 130 -12.71 4.68 4.66
CA ILE A 130 -12.45 4.38 3.24
C ILE A 130 -13.74 3.91 2.55
N TYR A 131 -14.52 3.04 3.17
CA TYR A 131 -15.77 2.58 2.58
C TYR A 131 -16.79 3.72 2.39
N MET A 132 -16.86 4.67 3.33
CA MET A 132 -17.65 5.91 3.17
C MET A 132 -17.13 6.77 2.03
N LYS A 133 -15.82 6.97 1.90
CA LYS A 133 -15.21 7.68 0.77
C LYS A 133 -15.61 7.04 -0.57
N MET A 134 -15.57 5.71 -0.66
CA MET A 134 -15.96 4.95 -1.86
C MET A 134 -17.45 5.09 -2.18
N GLN A 135 -18.33 4.95 -1.19
CA GLN A 135 -19.76 5.16 -1.39
C GLN A 135 -20.07 6.59 -1.83
N ASN A 136 -19.48 7.59 -1.17
CA ASN A 136 -19.67 8.99 -1.52
C ASN A 136 -19.20 9.29 -2.95
N HIS A 137 -18.11 8.66 -3.39
CA HIS A 137 -17.65 8.81 -4.76
C HIS A 137 -18.65 8.25 -5.77
N LEU A 138 -19.14 7.02 -5.55
CA LEU A 138 -20.13 6.38 -6.43
C LEU A 138 -21.48 7.10 -6.43
N LEU A 139 -21.82 7.86 -5.39
CA LEU A 139 -23.07 8.64 -5.35
C LEU A 139 -22.96 9.97 -6.10
N ASN A 140 -21.79 10.61 -6.11
CA ASN A 140 -21.65 11.99 -6.59
C ASN A 140 -20.92 12.13 -7.93
N TYR A 141 -20.10 11.16 -8.33
CA TYR A 141 -19.19 11.26 -9.47
C TYR A 141 -19.36 10.13 -10.49
N ASP A 142 -20.39 9.32 -10.31
CA ASP A 142 -20.69 8.20 -11.19
C ASP A 142 -21.42 8.67 -12.45
N ASN A 143 -20.64 9.04 -13.46
CA ASN A 143 -21.17 9.25 -14.80
C ASN A 143 -21.38 7.87 -15.46
N ASP A 144 -22.63 7.45 -15.61
CA ASP A 144 -23.07 6.26 -16.36
C ASP A 144 -22.68 4.88 -15.81
N GLU A 145 -22.61 4.69 -14.48
CA GLU A 145 -22.34 3.41 -13.80
C GLU A 145 -20.96 2.75 -14.04
N LYS A 146 -20.01 3.43 -14.69
CA LYS A 146 -18.69 2.87 -15.06
C LYS A 146 -17.65 2.92 -13.94
N SER A 147 -17.96 3.55 -12.82
CA SER A 147 -17.00 3.74 -11.72
C SER A 147 -16.95 2.51 -10.81
N ILE A 148 -15.74 2.00 -10.57
CA ILE A 148 -15.45 0.95 -9.60
C ILE A 148 -14.49 1.50 -8.56
N CYS A 149 -14.89 1.47 -7.29
CA CYS A 149 -14.01 1.79 -6.18
C CYS A 149 -13.39 0.51 -5.63
N ALA A 150 -12.07 0.47 -5.41
CA ALA A 150 -11.40 -0.74 -4.93
C ALA A 150 -10.44 -0.44 -3.78
N LEU A 151 -10.55 -1.23 -2.71
CA LEU A 151 -9.49 -1.39 -1.73
C LEU A 151 -8.54 -2.46 -2.25
N VAL A 152 -7.34 -2.06 -2.66
CA VAL A 152 -6.30 -2.97 -3.16
C VAL A 152 -5.30 -3.26 -2.06
N GLU A 153 -5.09 -4.54 -1.75
CA GLU A 153 -4.17 -5.01 -0.72
C GLU A 153 -2.94 -5.66 -1.38
N VAL A 154 -1.75 -5.10 -1.14
CA VAL A 154 -0.48 -5.66 -1.62
C VAL A 154 -0.26 -7.04 -1.02
N ILE A 155 -0.30 -7.13 0.31
CA ILE A 155 -0.23 -8.39 1.05
C ILE A 155 -1.63 -8.80 1.51
N ALA A 156 -2.37 -9.41 0.58
CA ALA A 156 -3.67 -10.03 0.82
C ALA A 156 -3.53 -11.47 1.33
N LYS A 157 -4.55 -11.98 2.05
CA LYS A 157 -4.57 -13.41 2.49
C LYS A 157 -4.81 -14.39 1.34
N HIS A 158 -5.54 -13.94 0.33
CA HIS A 158 -5.91 -14.73 -0.84
C HIS A 158 -5.82 -13.84 -2.08
N SER A 159 -5.49 -14.44 -3.22
CA SER A 159 -5.69 -13.81 -4.52
C SER A 159 -7.19 -13.69 -4.77
N GLN A 160 -7.71 -12.46 -4.81
CA GLN A 160 -9.15 -12.22 -4.82
C GLN A 160 -9.54 -10.89 -5.48
N ASN A 161 -10.75 -10.85 -6.03
CA ASN A 161 -11.45 -9.65 -6.47
C ASN A 161 -12.94 -9.84 -6.15
N ILE A 162 -13.35 -9.41 -4.96
CA ILE A 162 -14.69 -9.67 -4.43
C ILE A 162 -15.38 -8.37 -4.03
N PRO A 163 -16.72 -8.30 -4.03
CA PRO A 163 -17.43 -7.18 -3.42
C PRO A 163 -16.98 -7.01 -1.97
N TRP A 164 -16.66 -5.76 -1.58
CA TRP A 164 -16.31 -5.48 -0.21
C TRP A 164 -17.59 -5.34 0.62
N VAL A 165 -17.80 -6.29 1.54
CA VAL A 165 -18.92 -6.26 2.49
C VAL A 165 -18.39 -5.83 3.85
N MET A 166 -18.86 -4.68 4.33
CA MET A 166 -18.55 -4.20 5.68
C MET A 166 -19.62 -4.60 6.69
N LYS A 167 -19.17 -4.84 7.93
CA LYS A 167 -20.05 -4.88 9.10
C LYS A 167 -19.92 -3.55 9.83
N ILE A 168 -21.02 -2.84 10.00
CA ILE A 168 -21.10 -1.63 10.84
C ILE A 168 -22.08 -1.96 11.97
N GLU A 169 -21.69 -1.77 13.23
CA GLU A 169 -22.55 -1.99 14.40
C GLU A 169 -23.28 -3.35 14.40
N ASN A 170 -22.54 -4.42 14.08
CA ASN A 170 -23.05 -5.80 13.93
C ASN A 170 -24.06 -6.05 12.78
N GLN A 171 -24.37 -5.03 11.98
CA GLN A 171 -25.17 -5.19 10.76
C GLN A 171 -24.25 -5.33 9.54
N LYS A 172 -24.48 -6.37 8.73
CA LYS A 172 -23.81 -6.50 7.42
C LYS A 172 -24.47 -5.51 6.48
N LEU A 173 -23.70 -4.53 5.99
CA LEU A 173 -24.15 -3.71 4.89
C LEU A 173 -24.34 -4.58 3.64
N ILE A 174 -25.35 -4.27 2.84
CA ILE A 174 -25.51 -4.88 1.52
C ILE A 174 -24.29 -4.46 0.69
N GLY A 175 -23.50 -5.42 0.24
CA GLY A 175 -22.30 -5.15 -0.54
C GLY A 175 -22.66 -4.49 -1.86
N ASN A 176 -22.13 -3.30 -2.13
CA ASN A 176 -22.21 -2.70 -3.45
C ASN A 176 -21.25 -3.46 -4.38
N ARG A 177 -21.77 -4.01 -5.50
CA ARG A 177 -20.95 -4.77 -6.46
C ARG A 177 -19.80 -3.97 -7.05
N ARG A 178 -19.88 -2.63 -7.03
CA ARG A 178 -18.89 -1.68 -7.54
C ARG A 178 -17.89 -1.20 -6.49
N ILE A 179 -18.06 -1.61 -5.24
CA ILE A 179 -17.04 -1.46 -4.20
C ILE A 179 -16.36 -2.81 -4.01
N LYS A 180 -15.07 -2.89 -4.35
CA LYS A 180 -14.31 -4.14 -4.37
C LYS A 180 -13.25 -4.17 -3.28
N ARG A 181 -12.98 -5.37 -2.77
CA ARG A 181 -11.76 -5.71 -2.05
C ARG A 181 -10.96 -6.63 -2.95
N MET A 182 -9.72 -6.24 -3.24
CA MET A 182 -8.92 -6.83 -4.30
C MET A 182 -7.48 -7.04 -3.84
N SER A 183 -6.87 -8.14 -4.23
CA SER A 183 -5.44 -8.35 -4.04
C SER A 183 -4.65 -7.70 -5.19
N ILE A 184 -3.41 -7.28 -4.91
CA ILE A 184 -2.60 -6.55 -5.91
C ILE A 184 -2.34 -7.33 -7.19
N ASP A 185 -2.15 -8.65 -7.10
CA ASP A 185 -1.97 -9.51 -8.29
C ASP A 185 -3.18 -9.44 -9.23
N LYS A 186 -4.40 -9.41 -8.67
CA LYS A 186 -5.64 -9.22 -9.44
C LYS A 186 -5.76 -7.80 -10.00
N PHE A 187 -5.25 -6.80 -9.28
CA PHE A 187 -5.21 -5.45 -9.81
C PHE A 187 -4.21 -5.32 -10.98
N TYR A 188 -3.03 -5.94 -10.88
CA TYR A 188 -2.08 -6.02 -12.00
C TYR A 188 -2.68 -6.77 -13.20
N GLU A 189 -3.40 -7.88 -12.97
CA GLU A 189 -4.11 -8.60 -14.03
C GLU A 189 -5.09 -7.70 -14.77
N ILE A 190 -5.86 -6.88 -14.05
CA ILE A 190 -6.81 -5.91 -14.64
C ILE A 190 -6.09 -4.82 -15.43
N VAL A 191 -5.03 -4.24 -14.86
CA VAL A 191 -4.34 -3.09 -15.47
C VAL A 191 -3.52 -3.51 -16.68
N THR A 192 -2.92 -4.70 -16.66
CA THR A 192 -1.96 -5.16 -17.69
C THR A 192 -2.54 -6.20 -18.65
N GLY A 193 -3.67 -6.82 -18.31
CA GLY A 193 -4.23 -7.96 -19.04
C GLY A 193 -3.49 -9.29 -18.79
N ASN A 194 -2.47 -9.31 -17.92
CA ASN A 194 -1.64 -10.49 -17.68
C ASN A 194 -1.61 -10.87 -16.18
N LYS A 195 -2.10 -12.09 -15.88
CA LYS A 195 -2.18 -12.64 -14.51
C LYS A 195 -0.82 -12.83 -13.82
N ASN A 196 0.28 -12.86 -14.58
CA ASN A 196 1.62 -13.06 -14.06
C ASN A 196 2.40 -11.74 -13.86
N SER A 197 1.83 -10.58 -14.21
CA SER A 197 2.56 -9.30 -14.16
C SER A 197 3.14 -8.98 -12.79
N PHE A 198 2.38 -9.19 -11.70
CA PHE A 198 2.88 -8.97 -10.36
C PHE A 198 3.95 -10.00 -9.95
N LYS A 199 3.82 -11.25 -10.40
CA LYS A 199 4.86 -12.27 -10.17
C LYS A 199 6.15 -11.87 -10.87
N ASN A 200 6.07 -11.46 -12.13
CA ASN A 200 7.23 -11.06 -12.93
C ASN A 200 7.92 -9.83 -12.34
N LEU A 201 7.17 -8.90 -11.75
CA LEU A 201 7.73 -7.75 -11.02
C LEU A 201 8.61 -8.15 -9.82
N CYS A 202 8.33 -9.30 -9.22
CA CYS A 202 9.04 -9.78 -8.03
C CYS A 202 10.25 -10.69 -8.35
N LEU A 203 10.49 -11.00 -9.63
CA LEU A 203 11.61 -11.84 -10.09
C LEU A 203 12.76 -10.95 -10.58
#